data_AF-X1CNY9-F1
#
_entry.id   AF-X1CNY9-F1
#
_cell.length_a   1.000
_cell.length_b   1.000
_cell.length_c   1.000
_cell.angle_alpha   90.00
_cell.angle_beta   90.00
_cell.angle_gamma   90.00
#
_symmetry.space_group_name_H-M   'P 1'
#
loop_
_entity.id
_entity.type
_entity.pdbx_description
1 polymer ?
#
loop_
_entity_poly.entity_id
_entity_poly.type
_entity_poly.pdbx_seq_one_letter_code
_entity_poly.pdbx_strand_id
1 'polypeptide(L)' 'MPIFLACQIPIIEGILNNSNHEELAVNIPNKGLIDNITEDIVVEVPAIVNKNGVQGIKLGSFPKGIS' A
#
# COMPACT_ATOMS: atom_id res chain seq x y z
N MET A 1 18.68 0.44 -10.52
CA MET A 1 17.58 0.21 -9.57
C MET A 1 17.00 1.55 -9.15
N PRO A 2 15.84 1.97 -9.68
CA PRO A 2 15.06 3.05 -9.09
C PRO A 2 13.64 2.55 -8.81
N ILE A 3 13.41 1.98 -7.62
CA ILE A 3 12.06 1.57 -7.17
C ILE A 3 11.35 2.67 -6.39
N PHE A 4 12.05 3.72 -5.95
CA PHE A 4 11.48 4.71 -5.01
C PHE A 4 10.79 5.93 -5.64
N LEU A 5 10.76 6.10 -6.96
CA LEU A 5 10.24 7.32 -7.60
C LEU A 5 9.28 7.11 -8.78
N ALA A 6 8.89 5.86 -9.09
CA ALA A 6 8.23 5.56 -10.37
C ALA A 6 6.95 4.71 -10.28
N CYS A 7 6.34 4.48 -9.10
CA CYS A 7 5.08 3.73 -9.04
C CYS A 7 3.88 4.50 -9.62
N GLN A 8 4.04 5.76 -10.01
CA GLN A 8 2.93 6.60 -10.47
C GLN A 8 2.30 6.11 -11.78
N ILE A 9 3.11 5.69 -12.76
CA ILE A 9 2.60 5.15 -14.03
C ILE A 9 1.95 3.77 -13.82
N PRO A 10 2.62 2.79 -13.18
CA PRO A 10 2.03 1.50 -12.87
C PRO A 10 0.68 1.60 -12.12
N ILE A 11 0.57 2.49 -11.14
CA ILE A 11 -0.69 2.68 -10.41
C ILE A 11 -1.81 3.15 -11.35
N ILE A 12 -1.55 4.18 -12.17
CA ILE A 12 -2.55 4.70 -13.11
C ILE A 12 -2.93 3.63 -14.14
N GLU A 13 -1.95 2.93 -14.71
CA GLU A 13 -2.19 1.85 -15.67
C GLU A 13 -2.97 0.69 -15.04
N GLY A 14 -2.69 0.36 -13.78
CA GLY A 14 -3.37 -0.72 -13.10
C GLY A 14 -4.83 -0.43 -12.79
N ILE A 15 -5.14 0.83 -12.48
CA ILE A 15 -6.52 1.30 -12.32
C ILE A 15 -7.25 1.26 -13.66
N LEU A 16 -6.66 1.83 -14.72
CA LEU A 16 -7.29 1.90 -16.04
C LEU A 16 -7.52 0.51 -16.66
N ASN A 17 -6.57 -0.40 -16.50
CA ASN A 17 -6.60 -1.71 -17.14
C ASN A 17 -7.11 -2.83 -16.21
N ASN A 18 -7.50 -2.52 -14.97
CA ASN A 18 -7.92 -3.51 -13.97
C ASN A 18 -6.89 -4.66 -13.82
N SER A 19 -5.60 -4.33 -13.78
CA SER A 19 -4.52 -5.33 -13.85
C SER A 19 -4.44 -6.28 -12.66
N ASN A 20 -4.99 -5.86 -11.51
CA ASN A 20 -4.93 -6.62 -10.25
C ASN A 20 -3.50 -7.00 -9.83
N HIS A 21 -2.54 -6.10 -10.08
CA HIS A 21 -1.14 -6.32 -9.73
C HIS A 21 -0.85 -5.79 -8.33
N GLU A 22 0.25 -6.26 -7.75
CA GLU A 22 0.75 -5.81 -6.46
C GLU A 22 1.81 -4.72 -6.65
N GLU A 23 1.64 -3.61 -5.94
CA GLU A 23 2.69 -2.63 -5.70
C GLU A 23 3.34 -2.92 -4.35
N LEU A 24 4.68 -3.01 -4.35
CA LEU A 24 5.44 -3.44 -3.18
C LEU A 24 5.37 -2.45 -2.01
N ALA A 25 5.10 -1.18 -2.31
CA ALA A 25 5.00 -0.12 -1.30
C ALA A 25 4.18 1.07 -1.83
N VAL A 26 3.12 1.42 -1.11
CA VAL A 26 2.32 2.62 -1.33
C VAL A 26 2.06 3.35 -0.01
N ASN A 27 1.91 4.67 -0.09
CA ASN A 27 1.58 5.51 1.06
C ASN A 27 0.06 5.69 1.14
N ILE A 28 -0.59 5.07 2.12
CA ILE A 28 -2.05 5.10 2.32
C ILE A 28 -2.41 5.22 3.81
N PRO A 29 -3.61 5.71 4.16
CA PRO A 29 -4.07 5.74 5.55
C PRO A 29 -4.10 4.33 6.16
N ASN A 30 -3.62 4.17 7.40
CA ASN A 30 -3.52 2.87 8.06
C ASN A 30 -4.87 2.15 8.12
N LYS A 31 -5.93 2.78 8.67
CA LYS A 31 -7.29 2.19 8.72
C LYS A 31 -7.33 0.67 9.04
N GLY A 32 -6.47 0.21 9.95
CA GLY A 32 -6.36 -1.20 10.34
C GLY A 32 -5.48 -2.11 9.47
N LEU A 33 -4.63 -1.55 8.59
CA LEU A 33 -3.61 -2.29 7.83
C LEU A 33 -2.51 -2.84 8.75
N ILE A 34 -2.16 -2.08 9.78
CA ILE A 34 -1.23 -2.43 10.85
C ILE A 34 -1.95 -2.23 12.19
N ASP A 35 -2.16 -3.32 12.93
CA ASP A 35 -3.08 -3.36 14.08
C ASP A 35 -2.60 -2.55 15.29
N ASN A 36 -1.28 -2.42 15.47
CA ASN A 36 -0.66 -1.76 16.63
C ASN A 36 -0.17 -0.33 16.33
N ILE A 37 -0.66 0.27 15.24
CA ILE A 37 -0.41 1.67 14.87
C ILE A 37 -1.76 2.40 14.82
N THR A 38 -1.78 3.69 15.19
CA THR A 38 -2.98 4.54 15.12
C THR A 38 -3.59 4.53 13.71
N GLU A 39 -4.92 4.56 13.60
CA GLU A 39 -5.60 4.48 12.30
C GLU A 39 -5.44 5.75 11.44
N ASP A 40 -5.22 6.89 12.09
CA ASP A 40 -5.20 8.24 11.49
C ASP A 40 -3.83 8.65 10.94
N ILE A 41 -2.88 7.69 10.80
CA ILE A 41 -1.56 7.94 10.22
C ILE A 41 -1.44 7.31 8.83
N VAL A 42 -0.65 7.94 7.96
CA VAL A 42 -0.24 7.34 6.68
C VAL A 42 0.85 6.31 6.94
N VAL A 43 0.71 5.13 6.35
CA VAL A 43 1.66 4.02 6.42
C VAL A 43 2.12 3.63 5.02
N GLU A 44 3.32 3.07 4.95
CA GLU A 44 3.87 2.48 3.74
C GLU A 44 3.68 0.96 3.79
N VAL A 45 2.81 0.42 2.93
CA VAL A 45 2.49 -1.01 2.88
C VAL A 45 2.33 -1.50 1.44
N PRO A 46 2.42 -2.81 1.19
CA PRO A 46 2.03 -3.39 -0.09
C PRO A 46 0.55 -3.16 -0.38
N ALA A 47 0.18 -3.07 -1.66
CA ALA A 47 -1.20 -2.89 -2.07
C ALA A 47 -1.52 -3.56 -3.40
N ILE A 48 -2.78 -3.94 -3.55
CA ILE A 48 -3.34 -4.38 -4.83
C ILE A 48 -3.88 -3.17 -5.59
N VAL A 49 -3.51 -3.06 -6.87
CA VAL A 49 -3.98 -2.04 -7.79
C VAL A 49 -4.89 -2.65 -8.84
N ASN A 50 -6.14 -2.19 -8.88
CA ASN A 50 -7.15 -2.60 -9.86
C ASN A 50 -8.14 -1.46 -10.12
N LYS A 51 -9.24 -1.73 -10.84
CA LYS A 51 -10.26 -0.72 -11.17
C LYS A 51 -10.90 -0.02 -9.96
N ASN A 52 -10.79 -0.62 -8.76
CA ASN A 52 -11.31 -0.05 -7.51
C ASN A 52 -10.30 0.89 -6.84
N GLY A 53 -9.14 1.15 -7.47
CA GLY A 53 -8.08 1.98 -6.93
C GLY A 53 -6.96 1.15 -6.29
N VAL A 54 -6.36 1.73 -5.26
CA VAL A 54 -5.24 1.14 -4.49
C VAL A 54 -5.79 0.60 -3.18
N GLN A 55 -5.61 -0.70 -2.94
CA GLN A 55 -6.15 -1.41 -1.78
C GLN A 55 -5.00 -2.02 -0.98
N GLY A 56 -4.71 -1.46 0.19
CA GLY A 56 -3.64 -1.94 1.06
C GLY A 56 -3.82 -3.40 1.49
N ILE A 57 -2.72 -4.12 1.59
CA ILE A 57 -2.66 -5.49 2.11
C ILE A 57 -2.41 -5.41 3.62
N LYS A 58 -3.25 -6.08 4.42
CA LYS A 58 -3.12 -6.10 5.88
C LYS A 58 -1.86 -6.86 6.30
N LEU A 59 -1.01 -6.22 7.09
CA LEU A 59 0.24 -6.79 7.61
C LEU A 59 0.10 -7.36 9.02
N GLY A 60 -0.96 -6.98 9.75
CA GLY A 60 -1.17 -7.42 11.12
C GLY A 60 -0.39 -6.57 12.13
N SER A 61 0.11 -7.18 13.21
CA SER A 61 0.85 -6.46 14.25
C SER A 61 2.37 -6.51 14.01
N PHE A 62 3.04 -5.38 14.15
CA PHE A 62 4.51 -5.36 14.18
C PHE A 62 5.08 -5.88 15.50
N PRO A 63 6.29 -6.47 15.51
CA PRO A 63 7.00 -6.86 16.73
C PRO A 63 7.19 -5.67 17.68
N LYS A 64 7.06 -5.91 18.99
CA LYS A 64 7.31 -4.89 20.01
C LYS A 64 8.81 -4.56 20.03
N GLY A 65 9.16 -3.31 19.73
CA GLY A 65 10.55 -2.83 19.65
C GLY A 65 10.88 -2.02 18.39
N ILE A 66 9.96 -1.93 17.43
CA ILE A 66 10.09 -1.10 16.22
C ILE A 66 8.98 -0.03 16.08
N SER A 67 8.31 0.28 17.19
CA SER A 67 7.22 1.27 17.29
C SER A 67 7.69 2.57 17.91
#